data_AF-A0A8T5UBB2-F1
#
_entry.id   AF-A0A8T5UBB2-F1
#
_cell.length_a   1.000
_cell.length_b   1.000
_cell.length_c   1.000
_cell.angle_alpha   90.00
_cell.angle_beta   90.00
_cell.angle_gamma   90.00
#
_symmetry.space_group_name_H-M   'P 1'
#
loop_
_entity.id
_entity.type
_entity.pdbx_description
1 polymer ?
#
loop_
_entity_poly.entity_id
_entity_poly.type
_entity_poly.pdbx_seq_one_letter_code
_entity_poly.pdbx_strand_id
1 'polypeptide(L)'
;PPDPDPYTEFTWTILTTESRIEVSITGHYVFVSGNGPIIGGSMYAYIYRDGDYMDVIDLVTSHDFNSSTFIFDYSPVYFGNYSFDFYLNDPYLATPQMICNATFEYRDPPPDPDPYTEFTWTILTTESRIKVNITGYYIFPSGHEPIFGGSMYTYVYRDGNYIDEFELVTNHNLYDTLFTFDYSPTYFGNYSFDFYLNDPYLLNPQLICNATFEYQNPDPDPDPDPDDPDPDPNDDPNVLYQEDAAMTVPLAFGMVGAATVPLLGTIKAVRSKKLKNKQNSKYKI
;
A
#
# COMPACT_ATOMS: atom_id res chain seq x y z
N PRO A 1 11.27 -56.69 -7.72
CA PRO A 1 11.00 -55.53 -8.63
C PRO A 1 11.67 -54.30 -8.02
N PRO A 2 12.34 -53.42 -8.79
CA PRO A 2 12.63 -52.09 -8.25
C PRO A 2 11.30 -51.45 -7.85
N ASP A 3 11.26 -50.81 -6.68
CA ASP A 3 10.09 -50.05 -6.27
C ASP A 3 9.79 -48.99 -7.35
N PRO A 4 8.51 -48.75 -7.67
CA PRO A 4 8.17 -47.69 -8.60
C PRO A 4 8.74 -46.37 -8.08
N ASP A 5 9.41 -45.62 -8.97
CA ASP A 5 9.93 -44.30 -8.63
C ASP A 5 8.78 -43.45 -8.06
N PRO A 6 9.03 -42.69 -6.98
CA PRO A 6 8.00 -41.82 -6.42
C PRO A 6 7.51 -40.86 -7.50
N TYR A 7 6.19 -40.71 -7.60
CA TYR A 7 5.56 -39.74 -8.49
C TYR A 7 4.81 -38.71 -7.66
N THR A 8 4.59 -37.53 -8.24
CA THR A 8 4.00 -36.38 -7.55
C THR A 8 2.55 -36.20 -7.95
N GLU A 9 1.67 -36.00 -6.97
CA GLU A 9 0.26 -35.67 -7.18
C GLU A 9 -0.03 -34.25 -6.72
N PHE A 10 -0.88 -33.54 -7.48
CA PHE A 10 -1.27 -32.16 -7.20
C PHE A 10 -2.78 -31.99 -7.23
N THR A 11 -3.27 -31.12 -6.36
CA THR A 11 -4.60 -30.52 -6.42
C THR A 11 -4.45 -29.01 -6.34
N TRP A 12 -5.38 -28.27 -6.93
CA TRP A 12 -5.36 -26.81 -6.87
C TRP A 12 -6.75 -26.21 -6.81
N THR A 13 -6.84 -25.03 -6.21
CA THR A 13 -8.04 -24.21 -6.13
C THR A 13 -7.71 -22.79 -6.59
N ILE A 14 -8.60 -22.21 -7.39
CA ILE A 14 -8.50 -20.84 -7.87
C ILE A 14 -9.66 -20.04 -7.28
N LEU A 15 -9.35 -18.94 -6.62
CA LEU A 15 -10.31 -17.97 -6.10
C LEU A 15 -10.03 -16.62 -6.77
N THR A 16 -11.07 -16.00 -7.30
CA THR A 16 -10.97 -14.69 -7.97
C THR A 16 -11.98 -13.72 -7.37
N THR A 17 -11.55 -12.48 -7.12
CA THR A 17 -12.44 -11.33 -6.87
C THR A 17 -12.48 -10.44 -8.12
N GLU A 18 -12.92 -9.18 -8.02
CA GLU A 18 -12.90 -8.27 -9.17
C GLU A 18 -11.49 -7.77 -9.49
N SER A 19 -10.57 -7.73 -8.52
CA SER A 19 -9.20 -7.20 -8.68
C SER A 19 -8.06 -8.11 -8.16
N ARG A 20 -8.37 -9.36 -7.80
CA ARG A 20 -7.39 -10.28 -7.23
C ARG A 20 -7.63 -11.71 -7.70
N ILE A 21 -6.54 -12.45 -7.84
CA ILE A 21 -6.55 -13.90 -7.99
C ILE A 21 -5.66 -14.53 -6.92
N GLU A 22 -6.20 -15.54 -6.25
CA GLU A 22 -5.47 -16.41 -5.34
C GLU A 22 -5.51 -17.84 -5.89
N VAL A 23 -4.34 -18.46 -5.96
CA VAL A 23 -4.19 -19.86 -6.37
C VAL A 23 -3.48 -20.61 -5.25
N SER A 24 -4.15 -21.64 -4.73
CA SER A 24 -3.56 -22.56 -3.76
C SER A 24 -3.34 -23.91 -4.42
N ILE A 25 -2.10 -24.39 -4.39
CA ILE A 25 -1.68 -25.65 -5.00
C ILE A 25 -1.14 -26.53 -3.88
N THR A 26 -1.75 -27.70 -3.69
CA THR A 26 -1.28 -28.71 -2.73
C THR A 26 -0.66 -29.87 -3.49
N GLY A 27 0.62 -30.14 -3.25
CA GLY A 27 1.38 -31.21 -3.87
C GLY A 27 1.98 -32.17 -2.84
N HIS A 28 2.14 -33.44 -3.21
CA HIS A 28 2.85 -34.43 -2.38
C HIS A 28 3.51 -35.51 -3.23
N TYR A 29 4.59 -36.09 -2.71
CA TYR A 29 5.17 -37.32 -3.25
C TYR A 29 4.36 -38.53 -2.77
N VAL A 30 4.11 -39.46 -3.68
CA VAL A 30 3.49 -40.75 -3.38
C VAL A 30 4.58 -41.81 -3.26
N PHE A 31 4.80 -42.32 -2.04
CA PHE A 31 5.69 -43.44 -1.76
C PHE A 31 4.88 -44.70 -1.42
N VAL A 32 5.54 -45.87 -1.53
CA VAL A 32 4.96 -47.14 -1.05
C VAL A 32 4.60 -47.08 0.44
N SER A 33 5.34 -46.28 1.23
CA SER A 33 5.12 -46.07 2.66
C SER A 33 4.05 -45.04 3.01
N GLY A 34 3.46 -44.36 2.01
CA GLY A 34 2.51 -43.26 2.19
C GLY A 34 2.96 -41.97 1.52
N ASN A 35 2.24 -40.89 1.81
CA ASN A 35 2.48 -39.59 1.19
C ASN A 35 3.54 -38.80 1.96
N GLY A 36 4.31 -37.97 1.25
CA GLY A 36 5.28 -37.07 1.86
C GLY A 36 5.30 -35.69 1.21
N PRO A 37 5.71 -34.65 1.96
CA PRO A 37 5.84 -33.30 1.44
C PRO A 37 6.95 -33.21 0.38
N ILE A 38 6.83 -32.21 -0.49
CA ILE A 38 7.82 -31.82 -1.50
C ILE A 38 8.88 -30.94 -0.84
N ILE A 39 9.70 -31.53 0.04
CA ILE A 39 10.74 -30.81 0.78
C ILE A 39 11.85 -30.39 -0.16
N GLY A 40 12.20 -29.09 -0.14
CA GLY A 40 13.26 -28.52 -0.97
C GLY A 40 12.82 -28.18 -2.39
N GLY A 41 11.56 -28.47 -2.75
CA GLY A 41 10.96 -27.94 -3.97
C GLY A 41 10.48 -26.51 -3.76
N SER A 42 10.59 -25.69 -4.81
CA SER A 42 10.02 -24.34 -4.86
C SER A 42 9.07 -24.24 -6.03
N MET A 43 8.00 -23.46 -5.88
CA MET A 43 7.04 -23.21 -6.95
C MET A 43 7.08 -21.73 -7.32
N TYR A 44 6.98 -21.44 -8.61
CA TYR A 44 6.91 -20.07 -9.13
C TYR A 44 5.86 -19.99 -10.23
N ALA A 45 5.38 -18.77 -10.50
CA ALA A 45 4.43 -18.47 -11.57
C ALA A 45 5.04 -17.48 -12.56
N TYR A 46 4.96 -17.78 -13.85
CA TYR A 46 5.13 -16.76 -14.89
C TYR A 46 3.82 -16.03 -15.11
N ILE A 47 3.90 -14.70 -15.13
CA ILE A 47 2.74 -13.81 -15.26
C ILE A 47 2.77 -13.18 -16.64
N TYR A 48 1.65 -13.26 -17.33
CA TYR A 48 1.46 -12.62 -18.62
C TYR A 48 0.24 -11.71 -18.56
N ARG A 49 0.27 -10.59 -19.29
CA ARG A 49 -0.87 -9.70 -19.52
C ARG A 49 -1.09 -9.57 -21.02
N ASP A 50 -2.28 -9.91 -21.48
CA ASP A 50 -2.68 -9.89 -22.89
C ASP A 50 -1.70 -10.67 -23.81
N GLY A 51 -1.04 -11.69 -23.24
CA GLY A 51 -0.05 -12.53 -23.92
C GLY A 51 1.40 -12.06 -23.78
N ASP A 52 1.65 -10.87 -23.25
CA ASP A 52 3.00 -10.35 -23.01
C ASP A 52 3.51 -10.76 -21.63
N TYR A 53 4.76 -11.21 -21.56
CA TYR A 53 5.42 -11.53 -20.30
C TYR A 53 5.56 -10.29 -19.42
N MET A 54 5.13 -10.39 -18.18
CA MET A 54 5.17 -9.31 -17.19
C MET A 54 6.21 -9.57 -16.12
N ASP A 55 6.14 -10.74 -15.46
CA ASP A 55 6.95 -11.01 -14.27
C ASP A 55 7.04 -12.52 -13.93
N VAL A 56 7.88 -12.86 -12.96
CA VAL A 56 7.97 -14.17 -12.33
C VAL A 56 7.91 -14.01 -10.81
N ILE A 57 7.01 -14.75 -10.15
CA ILE A 57 6.80 -14.67 -8.70
C ILE A 57 6.94 -16.04 -8.07
N ASP A 58 7.77 -16.15 -7.03
CA ASP A 58 7.85 -17.33 -6.18
C ASP A 58 6.63 -17.43 -5.26
N LEU A 59 6.08 -18.64 -5.12
CA LEU A 59 4.92 -18.90 -4.27
C LEU A 59 5.34 -19.08 -2.81
N VAL A 60 4.50 -18.60 -1.90
CA VAL A 60 4.67 -18.83 -0.47
C VAL A 60 4.45 -20.31 -0.21
N THR A 61 5.46 -20.96 0.36
CA THR A 61 5.47 -22.41 0.58
C THR A 61 5.26 -22.72 2.06
N SER A 62 4.39 -23.70 2.33
CA SER A 62 4.21 -24.30 3.64
C SER A 62 4.18 -25.82 3.52
N HIS A 63 4.61 -26.52 4.56
CA HIS A 63 4.67 -27.97 4.58
C HIS A 63 3.93 -28.50 5.81
N ASP A 64 3.19 -29.59 5.61
CA ASP A 64 2.77 -30.46 6.69
C ASP A 64 3.46 -31.83 6.56
N PHE A 65 3.05 -32.80 7.39
CA PHE A 65 3.66 -34.12 7.39
C PHE A 65 3.41 -34.93 6.11
N ASN A 66 2.38 -34.58 5.32
CA ASN A 66 1.92 -35.39 4.20
C ASN A 66 1.99 -34.66 2.85
N SER A 67 2.13 -33.34 2.85
CA SER A 67 1.96 -32.49 1.67
C SER A 67 2.65 -31.13 1.81
N SER A 68 2.75 -30.43 0.68
CA SER A 68 3.25 -29.06 0.57
C SER A 68 2.18 -28.21 -0.08
N THR A 69 1.92 -27.05 0.49
CA THR A 69 0.96 -26.07 -0.02
C THR A 69 1.72 -24.85 -0.48
N PHE A 70 1.49 -24.47 -1.74
CA PHE A 70 2.05 -23.32 -2.41
C PHE A 70 0.92 -22.32 -2.65
N ILE A 71 1.10 -21.10 -2.15
CA ILE A 71 0.10 -20.03 -2.24
C ILE A 71 0.64 -18.93 -3.15
N PHE A 72 -0.14 -18.64 -4.18
CA PHE A 72 0.02 -17.50 -5.06
C PHE A 72 -1.11 -16.51 -4.78
N ASP A 73 -0.74 -15.27 -4.51
CA ASP A 73 -1.67 -14.17 -4.28
C ASP A 73 -1.24 -13.01 -5.17
N TYR A 74 -2.07 -12.66 -6.14
CA TYR A 74 -1.74 -11.64 -7.12
C TYR A 74 -2.89 -10.66 -7.34
N SER A 75 -2.51 -9.40 -7.30
CA SER A 75 -3.40 -8.27 -7.50
C SER A 75 -2.83 -7.38 -8.59
N PRO A 76 -3.45 -7.37 -9.78
CA PRO A 76 -2.90 -6.61 -10.88
C PRO A 76 -3.06 -5.10 -10.69
N VAL A 77 -2.04 -4.37 -11.13
CA VAL A 77 -2.02 -2.89 -11.09
C VAL A 77 -2.73 -2.28 -12.31
N TYR A 78 -2.86 -3.03 -13.39
CA TYR A 78 -3.38 -2.55 -14.68
C TYR A 78 -4.48 -3.47 -15.22
N PHE A 79 -5.47 -2.90 -15.91
CA PHE A 79 -6.47 -3.72 -16.61
C PHE A 79 -5.83 -4.57 -17.69
N GLY A 80 -6.43 -5.74 -17.91
CA GLY A 80 -6.02 -6.68 -18.95
C GLY A 80 -6.40 -8.11 -18.62
N ASN A 81 -6.15 -8.99 -19.59
CA ASN A 81 -6.30 -10.43 -19.40
C ASN A 81 -4.99 -11.00 -18.89
N TYR A 82 -4.98 -11.45 -17.65
CA TYR A 82 -3.84 -12.09 -17.03
C TYR A 82 -3.90 -13.60 -17.21
N SER A 83 -2.73 -14.20 -17.49
CA SER A 83 -2.53 -15.64 -17.40
C SER A 83 -1.30 -15.96 -16.57
N PHE A 84 -1.39 -17.07 -15.84
CA PHE A 84 -0.38 -17.52 -14.89
C PHE A 84 -0.05 -18.97 -15.19
N ASP A 85 1.23 -19.25 -15.42
CA ASP A 85 1.72 -20.61 -15.61
C ASP A 85 2.56 -21.01 -14.40
N PHE A 86 2.12 -22.02 -13.66
CA PHE A 86 2.75 -22.45 -12.41
C PHE A 86 3.72 -23.59 -12.66
N TYR A 87 4.94 -23.44 -12.18
CA TYR A 87 6.02 -24.42 -12.33
C TYR A 87 6.57 -24.86 -10.98
N LEU A 88 6.73 -26.17 -10.80
CA LEU A 88 7.48 -26.74 -9.69
C LEU A 88 8.94 -26.94 -10.11
N ASN A 89 9.86 -26.38 -9.34
CA ASN A 89 11.26 -26.79 -9.34
C ASN A 89 11.44 -27.93 -8.33
N ASP A 90 11.34 -29.16 -8.82
CA ASP A 90 11.45 -30.36 -7.99
C ASP A 90 12.93 -30.74 -7.79
N PRO A 91 13.42 -30.93 -6.55
CA PRO A 91 14.82 -31.25 -6.30
C PRO A 91 15.28 -32.59 -6.88
N TYR A 92 14.35 -33.49 -7.21
CA TYR A 92 14.66 -34.79 -7.84
C TYR A 92 14.66 -34.73 -9.37
N LEU A 93 14.25 -33.62 -9.97
CA LEU A 93 14.16 -33.48 -11.42
C LEU A 93 15.03 -32.34 -11.93
N ALA A 94 15.68 -32.57 -13.07
CA ALA A 94 16.60 -31.59 -13.65
C ALA A 94 15.89 -30.41 -14.33
N THR A 95 14.59 -30.51 -14.59
CA THR A 95 13.82 -29.49 -15.31
C THR A 95 12.54 -29.16 -14.54
N PRO A 96 12.17 -27.87 -14.42
CA PRO A 96 10.90 -27.48 -13.83
C PRO A 96 9.71 -28.11 -14.54
N GLN A 97 8.69 -28.47 -13.77
CA GLN A 97 7.46 -29.08 -14.28
C GLN A 97 6.32 -28.07 -14.25
N MET A 98 5.64 -27.87 -15.39
CA MET A 98 4.39 -27.11 -15.42
C MET A 98 3.31 -27.90 -14.68
N ILE A 99 2.72 -27.31 -13.65
CA ILE A 99 1.72 -27.97 -12.79
C ILE A 99 0.31 -27.63 -13.26
N CYS A 100 0.01 -26.34 -13.39
CA CYS A 100 -1.29 -25.86 -13.85
C CYS A 100 -1.17 -24.45 -14.43
N ASN A 101 -2.25 -23.97 -15.02
CA ASN A 101 -2.40 -22.58 -15.40
C ASN A 101 -3.67 -21.97 -14.79
N ALA A 102 -3.67 -20.66 -14.62
CA ALA A 102 -4.83 -19.89 -14.22
C ALA A 102 -4.97 -18.65 -15.11
N THR A 103 -6.18 -18.13 -15.24
CA THR A 103 -6.45 -16.89 -15.96
C THR A 103 -7.29 -15.98 -15.09
N PHE A 104 -7.03 -14.69 -15.16
CA PHE A 104 -7.76 -13.67 -14.43
C PHE A 104 -7.98 -12.46 -15.35
N GLU A 105 -9.23 -12.03 -15.51
CA GLU A 105 -9.51 -10.83 -16.28
C GLU A 105 -9.75 -9.66 -15.33
N TYR A 106 -8.84 -8.69 -15.33
CA TYR A 106 -9.03 -7.47 -14.59
C TYR A 106 -9.63 -6.41 -15.50
N ARG A 107 -10.93 -6.15 -15.34
CA ARG A 107 -11.68 -5.21 -16.17
C ARG A 107 -11.77 -3.84 -15.52
N ASP A 108 -11.80 -2.82 -16.37
CA ASP A 108 -12.31 -1.50 -15.99
C ASP A 108 -13.76 -1.67 -15.47
N PRO A 109 -14.11 -1.14 -14.30
CA PRO A 109 -15.48 -1.11 -13.84
C PRO A 109 -16.37 -0.47 -14.90
N PRO A 110 -17.59 -0.99 -15.10
CA PRO A 110 -18.50 -0.42 -16.07
C PRO A 110 -18.72 1.08 -15.78
N PRO A 111 -18.93 1.91 -16.83
CA PRO A 111 -18.99 3.38 -16.72
C PRO A 111 -20.15 3.96 -15.87
N ASP A 112 -20.92 3.14 -15.15
CA ASP A 112 -21.83 3.55 -14.07
C ASP A 112 -22.24 2.31 -13.24
N PRO A 113 -22.29 2.37 -11.89
CA PRO A 113 -21.92 3.50 -11.04
C PRO A 113 -20.44 3.42 -10.64
N ASP A 114 -19.75 4.56 -10.71
CA ASP A 114 -18.44 4.79 -10.10
C ASP A 114 -18.26 3.93 -8.84
N PRO A 115 -17.20 3.10 -8.72
CA PRO A 115 -16.91 2.47 -7.45
C PRO A 115 -16.85 3.57 -6.39
N TYR A 116 -17.64 3.43 -5.33
CA TYR A 116 -17.59 4.41 -4.25
C TYR A 116 -16.28 4.18 -3.52
N THR A 117 -15.38 5.16 -3.57
CA THR A 117 -14.19 5.13 -2.73
C THR A 117 -14.55 5.68 -1.35
N GLU A 118 -14.30 4.89 -0.32
CA GLU A 118 -14.40 5.34 1.07
C GLU A 118 -12.99 5.46 1.66
N PHE A 119 -12.80 6.53 2.44
CA PHE A 119 -11.55 6.75 3.17
C PHE A 119 -11.82 6.96 4.64
N THR A 120 -10.90 6.42 5.43
CA THR A 120 -10.73 6.74 6.84
C THR A 120 -9.28 7.12 7.06
N TRP A 121 -9.03 8.05 7.97
CA TRP A 121 -7.67 8.43 8.29
C TRP A 121 -7.49 8.71 9.76
N THR A 122 -6.22 8.62 10.18
CA THR A 122 -5.75 9.01 11.50
C THR A 122 -4.54 9.91 11.34
N ILE A 123 -4.51 10.99 12.13
CA ILE A 123 -3.41 11.94 12.18
C ILE A 123 -2.87 11.89 13.60
N LEU A 124 -1.57 11.67 13.72
CA LEU A 124 -0.85 11.64 14.99
C LEU A 124 0.26 12.68 14.94
N THR A 125 0.23 13.61 15.89
CA THR A 125 1.26 14.62 16.05
C THR A 125 1.98 14.42 17.37
N THR A 126 3.27 14.72 17.35
CA THR A 126 4.16 14.87 18.52
C THR A 126 4.86 16.21 18.40
N GLU A 127 5.70 16.60 19.36
CA GLU A 127 6.39 17.90 19.34
C GLU A 127 7.31 18.11 18.11
N SER A 128 7.77 17.06 17.44
CA SER A 128 8.72 17.15 16.32
C SER A 128 8.35 16.35 15.08
N ARG A 129 7.16 15.74 15.06
CA ARG A 129 6.79 14.77 14.02
C ARG A 129 5.30 14.66 13.84
N ILE A 130 4.89 14.48 12.59
CA ILE A 130 3.53 14.14 12.19
C ILE A 130 3.52 12.80 11.45
N LYS A 131 2.54 11.96 11.77
CA LYS A 131 2.23 10.73 11.04
C LYS A 131 0.78 10.75 10.59
N VAL A 132 0.55 10.35 9.35
CA VAL A 132 -0.79 10.25 8.79
C VAL A 132 -0.95 8.86 8.16
N ASN A 133 -1.97 8.14 8.59
CA ASN A 133 -2.36 6.85 8.02
C ASN A 133 -3.74 7.03 7.38
N ILE A 134 -3.85 6.73 6.09
CA ILE A 134 -5.07 6.84 5.32
C ILE A 134 -5.40 5.46 4.78
N THR A 135 -6.55 4.92 5.15
CA THR A 135 -7.06 3.65 4.65
C THR A 135 -8.18 3.94 3.65
N GLY A 136 -8.02 3.46 2.41
CA GLY A 136 -8.98 3.62 1.33
C GLY A 136 -9.36 2.30 0.69
N TYR A 137 -10.59 2.20 0.20
CA TYR A 137 -11.07 1.03 -0.56
C TYR A 137 -12.17 1.46 -1.54
N TYR A 138 -12.28 0.71 -2.64
CA TYR A 138 -13.43 0.72 -3.51
C TYR A 138 -14.57 -0.12 -2.93
N ILE A 139 -15.80 0.33 -3.15
CA ILE A 139 -17.00 -0.42 -2.81
C ILE A 139 -17.64 -0.92 -4.09
N PHE A 140 -17.62 -2.24 -4.25
CA PHE A 140 -18.27 -2.98 -5.32
C PHE A 140 -19.47 -3.78 -4.78
N PRO A 141 -20.38 -4.26 -5.66
CA PRO A 141 -21.45 -5.17 -5.25
C PRO A 141 -20.94 -6.48 -4.63
N SER A 142 -19.73 -6.92 -5.01
CA SER A 142 -19.05 -8.11 -4.50
C SER A 142 -18.42 -7.90 -3.12
N GLY A 143 -18.18 -6.65 -2.70
CA GLY A 143 -17.57 -6.31 -1.43
C GLY A 143 -16.66 -5.09 -1.51
N HIS A 144 -15.84 -4.90 -0.47
CA HIS A 144 -14.79 -3.90 -0.49
C HIS A 144 -13.55 -4.46 -1.17
N GLU A 145 -12.90 -3.61 -1.96
CA GLU A 145 -11.65 -3.95 -2.60
C GLU A 145 -10.60 -2.85 -2.42
N PRO A 146 -9.32 -3.21 -2.31
CA PRO A 146 -8.20 -2.27 -2.29
C PRO A 146 -8.12 -1.39 -3.55
N ILE A 147 -7.43 -0.25 -3.41
CA ILE A 147 -7.20 0.74 -4.47
C ILE A 147 -5.94 0.38 -5.27
N PHE A 148 -6.01 -0.68 -6.08
CA PHE A 148 -4.88 -1.06 -6.94
C PHE A 148 -4.61 -0.05 -8.05
N GLY A 149 -3.33 0.21 -8.33
CA GLY A 149 -2.90 1.19 -9.33
C GLY A 149 -3.07 2.65 -8.93
N GLY A 150 -3.72 2.92 -7.80
CA GLY A 150 -3.77 4.24 -7.19
C GLY A 150 -2.53 4.54 -6.38
N SER A 151 -2.02 5.77 -6.48
CA SER A 151 -0.98 6.30 -5.60
C SER A 151 -1.49 7.52 -4.86
N MET A 152 -1.00 7.72 -3.64
CA MET A 152 -1.34 8.89 -2.84
C MET A 152 -0.10 9.75 -2.65
N TYR A 153 -0.25 11.06 -2.76
CA TYR A 153 0.83 12.00 -2.53
C TYR A 153 0.33 13.16 -1.67
N THR A 154 1.26 13.94 -1.13
CA THR A 154 0.93 15.14 -0.37
C THR A 154 1.80 16.31 -0.76
N TYR A 155 1.18 17.49 -0.82
CA TYR A 155 1.90 18.76 -0.88
C TYR A 155 2.12 19.29 0.52
N VAL A 156 3.37 19.64 0.82
CA VAL A 156 3.77 20.22 2.09
C VAL A 156 3.94 21.72 1.92
N TYR A 157 3.33 22.46 2.84
CA TYR A 157 3.46 23.90 2.94
C TYR A 157 4.02 24.26 4.30
N ARG A 158 4.89 25.28 4.36
CA ARG A 158 5.36 25.93 5.59
C ARG A 158 4.98 27.40 5.55
N ASP A 159 4.22 27.85 6.54
CA ASP A 159 3.71 29.21 6.67
C ASP A 159 2.98 29.69 5.38
N GLY A 160 2.24 28.76 4.76
CA GLY A 160 1.50 28.98 3.52
C GLY A 160 2.32 28.90 2.23
N ASN A 161 3.65 28.70 2.30
CA ASN A 161 4.51 28.54 1.14
C ASN A 161 4.72 27.06 0.83
N TYR A 162 4.53 26.67 -0.43
CA TYR A 162 4.87 25.32 -0.89
C TYR A 162 6.35 25.04 -0.68
N ILE A 163 6.68 23.89 -0.09
CA ILE A 163 8.06 23.47 0.14
C ILE A 163 8.41 22.16 -0.57
N ASP A 164 7.50 21.18 -0.61
CA ASP A 164 7.81 19.85 -1.13
C ASP A 164 6.57 19.02 -1.49
N GLU A 165 6.79 17.92 -2.19
CA GLU A 165 5.80 16.90 -2.53
C GLU A 165 6.35 15.51 -2.14
N PHE A 166 5.54 14.72 -1.43
CA PHE A 166 5.90 13.35 -1.06
C PHE A 166 4.86 12.35 -1.55
N GLU A 167 5.34 11.26 -2.17
CA GLU A 167 4.54 10.07 -2.38
C GLU A 167 4.43 9.27 -1.06
N LEU A 168 3.22 8.80 -0.75
CA LEU A 168 2.96 8.02 0.45
C LEU A 168 3.35 6.56 0.22
N VAL A 169 3.85 5.92 1.27
CA VAL A 169 4.11 4.48 1.24
C VAL A 169 2.77 3.76 1.20
N THR A 170 2.58 2.93 0.17
CA THR A 170 1.33 2.23 -0.12
C THR A 170 1.47 0.75 0.22
N ASN A 171 0.50 0.22 0.96
CA ASN A 171 0.39 -1.21 1.24
C ASN A 171 -1.04 -1.68 0.95
N HIS A 172 -1.18 -2.68 0.09
CA HIS A 172 -2.46 -3.26 -0.25
C HIS A 172 -2.74 -4.49 0.62
N ASN A 173 -3.83 -4.43 1.36
CA ASN A 173 -4.36 -5.56 2.10
C ASN A 173 -5.47 -6.26 1.30
N LEU A 174 -6.06 -7.31 1.89
CA LEU A 174 -7.12 -8.10 1.25
C LEU A 174 -8.36 -7.28 0.84
N TYR A 175 -8.72 -6.25 1.61
CA TYR A 175 -9.96 -5.49 1.41
C TYR A 175 -9.76 -3.97 1.33
N ASP A 176 -8.55 -3.49 1.56
CA ASP A 176 -8.25 -2.06 1.63
C ASP A 176 -6.81 -1.76 1.28
N THR A 177 -6.52 -0.48 1.08
CA THR A 177 -5.18 0.05 0.84
C THR A 177 -4.85 1.04 1.93
N LEU A 178 -3.69 0.84 2.55
CA LEU A 178 -3.13 1.73 3.56
C LEU A 178 -2.05 2.60 2.92
N PHE A 179 -2.24 3.91 2.97
CA PHE A 179 -1.26 4.92 2.63
C PHE A 179 -0.70 5.52 3.92
N THR A 180 0.62 5.55 4.04
CA THR A 180 1.30 6.08 5.23
C THR A 180 2.23 7.22 4.88
N PHE A 181 2.16 8.27 5.70
CA PHE A 181 2.99 9.45 5.64
C PHE A 181 3.63 9.67 7.01
N ASP A 182 4.92 10.01 7.01
CA ASP A 182 5.69 10.21 8.21
C ASP A 182 6.71 11.32 7.97
N TYR A 183 6.55 12.45 8.66
CA TYR A 183 7.33 13.65 8.41
C TYR A 183 7.82 14.28 9.71
N SER A 184 9.11 14.63 9.72
CA SER A 184 9.78 15.33 10.81
C SER A 184 10.37 16.61 10.23
N PRO A 185 9.82 17.79 10.53
CA PRO A 185 10.32 19.02 9.93
C PRO A 185 11.71 19.37 10.44
N THR A 186 12.49 20.03 9.60
CA THR A 186 13.83 20.53 9.94
C THR A 186 13.83 21.98 10.39
N TYR A 187 12.77 22.74 10.11
CA TYR A 187 12.68 24.16 10.38
C TYR A 187 11.40 24.48 11.15
N PHE A 188 11.48 25.43 12.08
CA PHE A 188 10.30 25.90 12.79
C PHE A 188 9.28 26.54 11.85
N GLY A 189 8.00 26.45 12.23
CA GLY A 189 6.90 27.05 11.48
C GLY A 189 5.62 26.23 11.51
N ASN A 190 4.59 26.78 10.86
CA ASN A 190 3.30 26.12 10.71
C ASN A 190 3.28 25.32 9.40
N TYR A 191 3.20 24.00 9.52
CA TYR A 191 3.11 23.09 8.39
C TYR A 191 1.65 22.73 8.10
N SER A 192 1.31 22.67 6.82
CA SER A 192 0.06 22.07 6.34
C SER A 192 0.33 21.08 5.23
N PHE A 193 -0.47 20.02 5.22
CA PHE A 193 -0.36 18.88 4.33
C PHE A 193 -1.71 18.65 3.68
N ASP A 194 -1.75 18.64 2.35
CA ASP A 194 -2.94 18.28 1.57
C ASP A 194 -2.68 16.94 0.90
N PHE A 195 -3.50 15.93 1.19
CA PHE A 195 -3.32 14.55 0.71
C PHE A 195 -4.23 14.26 -0.48
N TYR A 196 -3.63 13.87 -1.61
CA TYR A 196 -4.33 13.63 -2.86
C TYR A 196 -4.20 12.17 -3.31
N LEU A 197 -5.30 11.55 -3.70
CA LEU A 197 -5.28 10.27 -4.41
C LEU A 197 -5.20 10.52 -5.92
N ASN A 198 -4.19 9.95 -6.56
CA ASN A 198 -4.15 9.72 -8.00
C ASN A 198 -4.77 8.36 -8.31
N ASP A 199 -6.06 8.36 -8.60
CA ASP A 199 -6.85 7.15 -8.82
C ASP A 199 -6.82 6.78 -10.32
N PRO A 200 -6.48 5.53 -10.70
CA PRO A 200 -6.39 5.13 -12.11
C PRO A 200 -7.74 5.18 -12.84
N TYR A 201 -8.87 5.14 -12.14
CA TYR A 201 -10.21 5.26 -12.71
C TYR A 201 -10.65 6.71 -12.90
N LEU A 202 -9.88 7.69 -12.41
CA LEU A 202 -10.29 9.10 -12.38
C LEU A 202 -9.27 9.98 -13.10
N LEU A 203 -9.79 10.86 -13.95
CA LEU A 203 -8.96 11.76 -14.76
C LEU A 203 -8.19 12.81 -13.95
N ASN A 204 -8.58 13.06 -12.70
CA ASN A 204 -7.97 14.11 -11.87
C ASN A 204 -7.71 13.58 -10.45
N PRO A 205 -6.58 13.97 -9.84
CA PRO A 205 -6.32 13.70 -8.44
C PRO A 205 -7.42 14.25 -7.53
N GLN A 206 -7.71 13.53 -6.43
CA GLN A 206 -8.74 13.90 -5.47
C GLN A 206 -8.14 14.24 -4.12
N LEU A 207 -8.45 15.43 -3.57
CA LEU A 207 -8.12 15.76 -2.19
C LEU A 207 -8.92 14.86 -1.25
N ILE A 208 -8.22 14.08 -0.44
CA ILE A 208 -8.79 13.12 0.50
C ILE A 208 -8.94 13.73 1.89
N CYS A 209 -7.85 14.28 2.42
CA CYS A 209 -7.83 14.95 3.72
C CYS A 209 -6.71 15.97 3.77
N ASN A 210 -6.68 16.73 4.86
CA ASN A 210 -5.58 17.62 5.18
C ASN A 210 -5.13 17.40 6.63
N ALA A 211 -3.91 17.82 6.92
CA ALA A 211 -3.35 17.83 8.27
C ALA A 211 -2.54 19.10 8.49
N THR A 212 -2.41 19.50 9.75
CA THR A 212 -1.58 20.65 10.14
C THR A 212 -0.68 20.23 11.29
N PHE A 213 0.54 20.78 11.30
CA PHE A 213 1.53 20.53 12.33
C PHE A 213 2.29 21.81 12.62
N GLU A 214 2.35 22.24 13.88
CA GLU A 214 3.19 23.38 14.27
C GLU A 214 4.47 22.83 14.89
N TYR A 215 5.62 23.21 14.32
CA TYR A 215 6.92 22.89 14.89
C TYR A 215 7.50 24.13 15.53
N GLN A 216 7.52 24.14 16.87
CA GLN A 216 8.04 25.26 17.66
C GLN A 216 9.43 24.93 18.20
N ASN A 217 10.18 25.98 18.53
CA ASN A 217 11.43 25.83 19.26
C ASN A 217 11.15 25.26 20.66
N PRO A 218 11.70 24.08 21.02
CA PRO A 218 11.47 23.46 22.31
C PRO A 218 12.04 24.27 23.49
N ASP A 219 13.01 25.16 23.25
CA ASP A 219 13.52 26.12 24.23
C ASP A 219 13.31 27.56 23.70
N PRO A 220 12.16 28.20 23.96
CA PRO A 220 12.06 29.64 23.79
C PRO A 220 13.04 30.27 24.79
N ASP A 221 14.09 30.89 24.28
CA ASP A 221 15.09 31.58 25.08
C ASP A 221 14.37 32.47 26.12
N PRO A 222 14.59 32.26 27.43
CA PRO A 222 13.82 32.94 28.45
C PRO A 222 14.22 34.42 28.51
N ASP A 223 13.49 35.26 27.79
CA ASP A 223 13.44 36.73 27.84
C ASP A 223 14.83 37.40 27.74
N PRO A 224 15.15 38.16 26.67
CA PRO A 224 16.46 38.79 26.53
C PRO A 224 16.73 39.66 27.76
N ASP A 225 17.75 39.28 28.55
CA ASP A 225 18.21 40.07 29.68
C ASP A 225 18.56 41.46 29.11
N PRO A 226 17.97 42.56 29.62
CA PRO A 226 18.17 43.91 29.05
C PRO A 226 19.64 44.39 29.06
N ASP A 227 20.55 43.60 29.62
CA ASP A 227 22.00 43.85 29.66
C ASP A 227 22.82 42.96 28.67
N ASP A 228 22.19 42.11 27.84
CA ASP A 228 22.91 41.31 26.84
C ASP A 228 23.25 42.16 25.59
N PRO A 229 24.50 42.17 25.07
CA PRO A 229 24.84 42.93 23.88
C PRO A 229 24.03 42.39 22.68
N ASP A 230 23.36 43.28 21.95
CA ASP A 230 22.55 43.01 20.76
C ASP A 230 23.05 41.77 19.97
N PRO A 231 22.21 40.74 19.74
CA PRO A 231 22.60 39.61 18.92
C PRO A 231 22.98 40.10 17.52
N ASP A 232 24.08 39.56 16.99
CA ASP A 232 24.57 39.88 15.64
C ASP A 232 23.41 39.67 14.64
N PRO A 233 23.08 40.66 13.80
CA PRO A 233 21.98 40.54 12.84
C PRO A 233 22.18 39.44 11.78
N ASN A 234 23.31 38.73 11.81
CA ASN A 234 23.59 37.56 10.98
C ASN A 234 23.36 36.21 11.67
N ASP A 235 22.97 36.17 12.95
CA ASP A 235 22.65 34.91 13.63
C ASP A 235 21.23 34.49 13.28
N ASP A 236 21.08 33.73 12.18
CA ASP A 236 19.83 33.07 11.83
C ASP A 236 19.58 31.96 12.87
N PRO A 237 18.49 32.02 13.65
CA PRO A 237 18.19 31.02 14.69
C PRO A 237 17.98 29.60 14.12
N ASN A 238 17.92 29.45 12.78
CA ASN A 238 17.92 28.15 12.11
C ASN A 238 19.31 27.51 11.91
N VAL A 239 20.41 28.22 12.19
CA VAL A 239 21.78 27.72 11.93
C VAL A 239 22.35 26.98 13.14
N LEU A 240 21.94 27.30 14.37
CA LEU A 240 22.55 26.77 15.59
C LEU A 240 22.31 25.27 15.84
N TYR A 241 21.26 24.69 15.25
CA TYR A 241 20.85 23.30 15.50
C TYR A 241 21.21 22.33 14.36
N GLN A 242 22.01 22.80 13.39
CA GLN A 242 22.40 22.00 12.24
C GLN A 242 23.36 20.84 12.59
N GLU A 243 23.99 20.85 13.77
CA GLU A 243 24.94 19.82 14.19
C GLU A 243 24.31 18.54 14.77
N ASP A 244 23.04 18.54 15.18
CA ASP A 244 22.36 17.34 15.71
C ASP A 244 21.41 16.65 14.70
N ALA A 245 21.11 17.30 13.56
CA ALA A 245 20.25 16.72 12.52
C ALA A 245 21.02 15.93 11.44
N ALA A 246 22.34 15.81 11.56
CA ALA A 246 23.17 15.04 10.63
C ALA A 246 23.33 13.58 11.06
N MET A 247 22.25 12.78 10.96
CA MET A 247 22.39 11.36 10.64
C MET A 247 21.16 10.85 9.89
N THR A 248 21.22 10.95 8.57
CA THR A 248 20.44 10.11 7.66
C THR A 248 20.90 8.66 7.85
N VAL A 249 20.11 7.83 8.53
CA VAL A 249 20.33 6.37 8.66
C VAL A 249 18.95 5.68 8.60
N PRO A 250 18.82 4.54 7.88
CA PRO A 250 17.55 4.10 7.28
C PRO A 250 16.57 3.47 8.28
N LEU A 251 15.34 3.25 7.82
CA LEU A 251 14.22 2.60 8.52
C LEU A 251 14.66 1.56 9.56
N ALA A 252 14.29 1.82 10.83
CA ALA A 252 14.18 0.79 11.85
C ALA A 252 12.98 1.08 12.76
N PHE A 253 12.09 0.10 12.87
CA PHE A 253 11.02 0.09 13.85
C PHE A 253 11.61 0.12 15.27
N GLY A 254 11.09 1.01 16.11
CA GLY A 254 11.39 1.05 17.54
C GLY A 254 10.19 1.59 18.31
N MET A 255 9.46 0.70 18.98
CA MET A 255 8.62 1.10 20.11
C MET A 255 9.53 1.56 21.24
N VAL A 256 9.24 2.72 21.83
CA VAL A 256 9.04 2.94 23.28
C VAL A 256 8.97 4.45 23.56
N GLY A 257 7.83 4.87 24.11
CA GLY A 257 7.75 5.70 25.32
C GLY A 257 8.19 7.16 25.25
N ALA A 258 7.26 8.05 24.91
CA ALA A 258 7.09 9.33 25.59
C ALA A 258 5.61 9.76 25.48
N ALA A 259 5.11 10.44 26.51
CA ALA A 259 3.69 10.61 26.81
C ALA A 259 2.91 11.23 25.65
N THR A 260 2.07 10.42 25.02
CA THR A 260 1.11 10.87 24.01
C THR A 260 -0.04 11.60 24.68
N VAL A 261 -0.30 12.85 24.28
CA VAL A 261 -1.65 13.41 24.33
C VAL A 261 -2.28 13.10 22.97
N PRO A 262 -3.07 12.02 22.83
CA PRO A 262 -3.68 11.70 21.55
C PRO A 262 -4.80 12.71 21.26
N LEU A 263 -4.61 13.57 20.26
CA LEU A 263 -5.76 14.15 19.57
C LEU A 263 -6.29 13.08 18.60
N LEU A 264 -7.00 12.07 19.13
CA LEU A 264 -7.53 10.97 18.34
C LEU A 264 -8.78 11.44 17.58
N GLY A 265 -8.59 12.01 16.39
CA GLY A 265 -9.66 12.30 15.45
C GLY A 265 -9.77 11.20 14.40
N THR A 266 -10.68 10.23 14.58
CA THR A 266 -11.08 9.35 13.47
C THR A 266 -12.15 10.08 12.67
N ILE A 267 -11.81 10.48 11.44
CA ILE A 267 -12.74 11.15 10.52
C ILE A 267 -13.01 10.20 9.35
N LYS A 268 -14.30 9.99 9.05
CA LYS A 268 -14.76 9.18 7.90
C LYS A 268 -15.28 10.13 6.83
N ALA A 269 -14.77 10.01 5.59
CA ALA A 269 -15.38 10.64 4.43
C ALA A 269 -16.03 9.58 3.55
N VAL A 270 -17.32 9.78 3.26
CA VAL A 270 -18.10 8.98 2.30
C VAL A 270 -18.52 9.91 1.18
N ARG A 271 -18.22 9.57 -0.07
CA ARG A 271 -18.76 10.31 -1.22
C ARG A 271 -20.03 9.63 -1.74
N SER A 272 -21.11 10.41 -1.88
CA SER A 272 -22.32 10.07 -2.64
C SER A 272 -22.59 11.17 -3.69
N LYS A 273 -23.18 10.79 -4.83
CA LYS A 273 -23.28 11.57 -6.08
C LYS A 273 -23.69 13.04 -5.92
N LYS A 274 -23.11 13.86 -6.79
CA LYS A 274 -23.58 15.20 -7.20
C LYS A 274 -24.92 15.04 -7.93
N LEU A 275 -26.02 15.54 -7.37
CA LEU A 275 -27.31 15.60 -8.07
C LEU A 275 -27.17 16.39 -9.37
N LYS A 276 -27.42 15.76 -10.53
CA LYS A 276 -27.71 16.49 -11.77
C LYS A 276 -29.03 17.22 -11.58
N ASN A 277 -28.97 18.54 -11.37
CA ASN A 277 -30.14 19.41 -11.43
C ASN A 277 -30.80 19.27 -12.81
N LYS A 278 -31.96 18.63 -12.84
CA LYS A 278 -32.87 18.62 -13.97
C LYS A 278 -33.50 20.01 -14.05
N GLN A 279 -32.84 20.95 -14.72
CA GLN A 279 -33.46 22.23 -15.07
C GLN A 279 -34.57 21.95 -16.08
N ASN A 280 -35.80 21.93 -15.57
CA ASN A 280 -37.00 22.19 -16.34
C ASN A 280 -36.89 23.60 -16.95
N SER A 281 -36.79 23.68 -18.27
CA SER A 281 -37.22 24.86 -19.01
C SER A 281 -38.14 24.41 -20.13
N LYS A 282 -39.42 24.24 -19.79
CA LYS A 282 -40.51 24.45 -20.73
C LYS A 282 -40.93 25.91 -20.57
N TYR A 283 -40.44 26.78 -21.45
CA TYR A 283 -41.16 28.01 -21.78
C TYR A 283 -41.38 28.05 -23.29
N LYS A 284 -42.66 28.19 -23.63
CA LYS A 284 -43.25 28.51 -24.93
C LYS A 284 -42.53 29.68 -25.62
N ILE A 285 -42.36 29.58 -26.94
CA ILE A 285 -43.16 30.33 -27.94
C ILE A 285 -43.58 29.34 -29.01
#